data_AF-A0A6G3X7W8-F1
#
_entry.id   AF-A0A6G3X7W8-F1
#
_cell.length_a   1.000
_cell.length_b   1.000
_cell.length_c   1.000
_cell.angle_alpha   90.00
_cell.angle_beta   90.00
_cell.angle_gamma   90.00
#
_symmetry.space_group_name_H-M   'P 1'
#
loop_
_entity.id
_entity.type
_entity.pdbx_description
1 polymer ?
#
loop_
_entity_poly.entity_id
_entity_poly.type
_entity_poly.pdbx_seq_one_letter_code
_entity_poly.pdbx_strand_id
1 'polypeptide(L)'
;ADPAAVAVVHPGVNLDRFRRADGRAAARARLGLPQDALIPLFAGRIQPLKAPDVLLRAVAVLLDRDPSLRSRMVVPVVGGPSGSGLAKPEGLQKLAARLGIADVVRFHPPVGQDRLADWFRAAS
;
A
#
# COMPACT_ATOMS: atom_id res chain seq x y z
N ALA A 1 -7.33 -35.68 -14.98
CA ALA A 1 -8.31 -35.32 -13.94
C ALA A 1 -9.62 -34.98 -14.63
N ASP A 2 -10.76 -35.46 -14.13
CA ASP A 2 -12.08 -35.15 -14.68
C ASP A 2 -12.42 -33.68 -14.37
N PRO A 3 -12.57 -32.81 -15.37
CA PRO A 3 -12.94 -31.41 -15.15
C PRO A 3 -14.28 -31.24 -14.42
N ALA A 4 -15.19 -32.22 -14.51
CA ALA A 4 -16.48 -32.20 -13.81
C ALA A 4 -16.35 -32.40 -12.29
N ALA A 5 -15.18 -32.83 -11.81
CA ALA A 5 -14.86 -32.98 -10.38
C ALA A 5 -14.05 -31.79 -9.82
N VAL A 6 -13.86 -30.71 -10.59
CA VAL A 6 -13.11 -29.52 -10.16
C VAL A 6 -14.06 -28.37 -9.86
N ALA A 7 -13.95 -27.81 -8.66
CA ALA A 7 -14.66 -26.59 -8.25
C ALA A 7 -13.66 -25.46 -7.97
N VAL A 8 -14.02 -24.24 -8.36
CA VAL A 8 -13.27 -23.03 -8.00
C VAL A 8 -13.76 -22.53 -6.65
N VAL A 9 -12.87 -22.48 -5.67
CA VAL A 9 -13.14 -21.87 -4.36
C VAL A 9 -12.41 -20.53 -4.29
N HIS A 10 -13.17 -19.44 -4.29
CA HIS A 10 -12.58 -18.11 -4.14
C HIS A 10 -12.12 -17.88 -2.69
N PRO A 11 -10.90 -17.35 -2.47
CA PRO A 11 -10.42 -17.07 -1.14
C PRO A 11 -11.25 -15.95 -0.49
N GLY A 12 -11.62 -16.14 0.77
CA GLY A 12 -12.28 -15.14 1.60
C GLY A 12 -11.30 -14.23 2.35
N VAL A 13 -11.86 -13.26 3.08
CA VAL A 13 -11.13 -12.40 4.03
C VAL A 13 -11.73 -12.55 5.42
N ASN A 14 -10.89 -12.46 6.46
CA ASN A 14 -11.37 -12.49 7.85
C ASN A 14 -12.04 -11.15 8.20
N LEU A 15 -13.37 -11.14 8.35
CA LEU A 15 -14.16 -9.94 8.60
C LEU A 15 -14.08 -9.44 10.05
N ASP A 16 -13.74 -10.31 11.01
CA ASP A 16 -13.51 -9.89 12.40
C ASP A 16 -12.25 -9.03 12.51
N ARG A 17 -11.26 -9.34 11.66
CA ARG A 17 -10.00 -8.63 11.55
C ARG A 17 -10.10 -7.43 10.61
N PHE A 18 -10.54 -7.62 9.37
CA PHE A 18 -10.62 -6.57 8.36
C PHE A 18 -11.97 -5.86 8.39
N ARG A 19 -12.15 -5.05 9.44
CA ARG A 19 -13.30 -4.18 9.67
C ARG A 19 -12.86 -2.80 10.15
N ARG A 20 -13.77 -1.83 10.14
CA ARG A 20 -13.49 -0.45 10.59
C ARG A 20 -13.01 -0.34 12.05
N ALA A 21 -13.42 -1.28 12.91
CA ALA A 21 -13.04 -1.34 14.32
C ALA A 21 -13.20 0.02 15.03
N ASP A 22 -12.16 0.50 15.71
CA ASP A 22 -12.09 1.80 16.39
C ASP A 22 -11.83 2.99 15.44
N GLY A 23 -11.81 2.74 14.13
CA GLY A 23 -11.84 3.75 13.09
C GLY A 23 -10.46 4.24 12.64
N ARG A 24 -10.50 5.17 11.67
CA ARG A 24 -9.31 5.70 10.99
C ARG A 24 -8.35 6.44 11.92
N ALA A 25 -8.89 7.24 12.85
CA ALA A 25 -8.09 8.08 13.72
C ALA A 25 -7.20 7.25 14.68
N ALA A 26 -7.78 6.21 15.28
CA ALA A 26 -7.08 5.30 16.16
C ALA A 26 -6.00 4.50 15.42
N ALA A 27 -6.32 4.01 14.20
CA ALA A 27 -5.33 3.35 13.35
C ALA A 27 -4.16 4.28 12.98
N ARG A 28 -4.44 5.54 12.61
CA ARG A 28 -3.40 6.54 12.34
C ARG A 28 -2.53 6.81 13.57
N ALA A 29 -3.11 6.90 14.76
CA ALA A 29 -2.36 7.07 16.01
C ALA A 29 -1.42 5.87 16.27
N ARG A 30 -1.91 4.62 16.13
CA ARG A 30 -1.09 3.41 16.28
C ARG A 30 0.06 3.33 15.27
N LEU A 31 -0.14 3.86 14.06
CA LEU A 31 0.86 3.86 13.00
C LEU A 31 1.77 5.11 13.00
N GLY A 32 1.52 6.10 13.86
CA GLY A 32 2.27 7.36 13.88
C GLY A 32 2.04 8.22 12.63
N LEU A 33 0.83 8.18 12.06
CA LEU A 33 0.45 8.92 10.86
C LEU A 33 -0.29 10.23 11.22
N PRO A 34 -0.08 11.34 10.48
CA PRO A 34 -0.83 12.57 10.69
C PRO A 34 -2.33 12.36 10.47
N GLN A 35 -3.15 13.01 11.30
CA GLN A 35 -4.60 12.79 11.32
C GLN A 35 -5.32 13.40 10.11
N ASP A 36 -4.76 14.44 9.52
CA ASP A 36 -5.25 15.19 8.36
C ASP A 36 -4.63 14.74 7.02
N ALA A 37 -3.68 13.80 7.06
CA ALA A 37 -2.99 13.33 5.87
C ALA A 37 -3.92 12.66 4.84
N LEU A 38 -3.58 12.82 3.56
CA LEU A 38 -4.07 11.99 2.46
C LEU A 38 -3.17 10.76 2.33
N ILE A 39 -3.77 9.58 2.44
CA ILE A 39 -3.01 8.32 2.51
C ILE A 39 -3.46 7.32 1.45
N PRO A 40 -2.99 7.47 0.19
CA PRO A 40 -3.08 6.42 -0.82
C PRO A 40 -2.17 5.25 -0.44
N LEU A 41 -2.75 4.10 -0.12
CA LEU A 41 -2.02 2.91 0.35
C LEU A 41 -1.82 1.91 -0.79
N PHE A 42 -0.59 1.39 -0.94
CA PHE A 42 -0.35 0.09 -1.56
C PHE A 42 -0.04 -0.95 -0.49
N ALA A 43 -0.74 -2.08 -0.51
CA ALA A 43 -0.45 -3.21 0.37
C ALA A 43 -0.50 -4.54 -0.39
N GLY A 44 0.60 -5.30 -0.35
CA GLY A 44 0.68 -6.60 -1.01
C GLY A 44 2.08 -6.94 -1.50
N ARG A 45 2.18 -8.07 -2.22
CA ARG A 45 3.45 -8.47 -2.84
C ARG A 45 3.84 -7.47 -3.92
N ILE A 46 5.11 -7.08 -3.92
CA ILE A 46 5.69 -6.21 -4.95
C ILE A 46 6.02 -7.08 -6.15
N GLN A 47 5.10 -7.09 -7.11
CA GLN A 47 5.19 -7.84 -8.36
C GLN A 47 4.61 -6.99 -9.49
N PRO A 48 5.09 -7.13 -10.74
CA PRO A 48 4.57 -6.37 -11.88
C PRO A 48 3.05 -6.41 -12.01
N LEU A 49 2.42 -7.57 -11.80
CA LEU A 49 0.97 -7.72 -11.91
C LEU A 49 0.17 -6.94 -10.84
N LYS A 50 0.81 -6.55 -9.74
CA LYS A 50 0.19 -5.73 -8.70
C LYS A 50 0.38 -4.23 -8.96
N ALA A 51 1.22 -3.86 -9.92
CA ALA A 51 1.42 -2.51 -10.43
C ALA A 51 1.55 -1.40 -9.36
N PRO A 52 2.39 -1.55 -8.32
CA PRO A 52 2.62 -0.46 -7.34
C PRO A 52 3.21 0.81 -7.98
N ASP A 53 3.87 0.70 -9.13
CA ASP A 53 4.39 1.82 -9.90
C ASP A 53 3.29 2.72 -10.46
N VAL A 54 2.11 2.16 -10.75
CA VAL A 54 0.94 2.95 -11.20
C VAL A 54 0.51 3.92 -10.10
N LEU A 55 0.49 3.48 -8.83
CA LEU A 55 0.20 4.36 -7.70
C LEU A 55 1.21 5.51 -7.63
N LEU A 56 2.52 5.23 -7.75
CA LEU A 56 3.56 6.25 -7.67
C LEU A 56 3.42 7.29 -8.79
N ARG A 57 3.13 6.85 -10.02
CA ARG A 57 2.89 7.75 -11.16
C ARG A 57 1.63 8.59 -10.95
N ALA A 58 0.56 8.01 -10.44
CA ALA A 58 -0.67 8.73 -10.14
C ALA A 58 -0.45 9.82 -9.08
N VAL A 59 0.31 9.51 -8.03
CA VAL A 59 0.69 10.50 -7.00
C VAL A 59 1.51 11.63 -7.61
N ALA A 60 2.48 11.33 -8.47
CA ALA A 60 3.26 12.37 -9.15
C ALA A 60 2.36 13.30 -9.98
N VAL A 61 1.40 12.75 -10.73
CA VAL A 61 0.41 13.55 -11.48
C VAL A 61 -0.47 14.39 -10.56
N LEU A 62 -0.90 13.85 -9.40
CA LEU A 62 -1.69 14.62 -8.44
C LEU A 62 -0.91 15.80 -7.86
N LEU A 63 0.37 15.59 -7.51
CA LEU A 63 1.21 16.65 -6.94
C LEU A 63 1.64 17.69 -7.97
N ASP A 64 1.74 17.31 -9.25
CA ASP A 64 1.97 18.25 -10.34
C ASP A 64 0.75 19.17 -10.57
N ARG A 65 -0.46 18.59 -10.50
CA ARG A 65 -1.72 19.33 -10.68
C ARG A 65 -2.08 20.20 -9.47
N ASP A 66 -1.80 19.72 -8.27
CA ASP A 66 -2.06 20.45 -7.02
C ASP A 66 -0.88 20.26 -6.05
N PRO A 67 0.13 21.15 -6.11
CA PRO A 67 1.28 21.11 -5.22
C PRO A 67 0.93 21.27 -3.74
N SER A 68 -0.23 21.86 -3.40
CA SER A 68 -0.64 22.07 -2.01
C SER A 68 -0.88 20.75 -1.26
N LEU A 69 -1.18 19.67 -1.98
CA LEU A 69 -1.38 18.34 -1.41
C LEU A 69 -0.12 17.75 -0.81
N ARG A 70 1.07 18.22 -1.23
CA ARG A 70 2.35 17.60 -0.86
C ARG A 70 2.60 17.60 0.64
N SER A 71 2.24 18.69 1.34
CA SER A 71 2.44 18.85 2.78
C SER A 71 1.66 17.84 3.63
N ARG A 72 0.58 17.29 3.07
CA ARG A 72 -0.32 16.33 3.73
C ARG A 72 -0.32 14.95 3.08
N MET A 73 0.49 14.72 2.05
CA MET A 73 0.52 13.44 1.33
C MET A 73 1.46 12.45 2.03
N VAL A 74 0.97 11.24 2.29
CA VAL A 74 1.79 10.10 2.73
C VAL A 74 1.39 8.89 1.91
N VAL A 75 2.35 8.24 1.24
CA VAL A 75 2.09 7.09 0.35
C VAL A 75 2.80 5.86 0.88
N PRO A 76 2.16 5.07 1.75
CA PRO A 76 2.76 3.83 2.25
C PRO A 76 2.73 2.76 1.16
N VAL A 77 3.88 2.11 0.96
CA VAL A 77 4.03 0.91 0.15
C VAL A 77 4.42 -0.22 1.11
N VAL A 78 3.42 -1.00 1.54
CA VAL A 78 3.56 -2.05 2.55
C VAL A 78 3.65 -3.41 1.86
N GLY A 79 4.85 -3.99 1.85
CA GLY A 79 5.06 -5.25 1.15
C GLY A 79 6.52 -5.58 0.91
N GLY A 80 6.73 -6.71 0.24
CA GLY A 80 8.06 -7.19 -0.13
C GLY A 80 8.06 -7.81 -1.52
N PRO A 81 9.23 -7.94 -2.16
CA PRO A 81 9.36 -8.65 -3.42
C PRO A 81 8.93 -10.10 -3.27
N SER A 82 8.54 -10.73 -4.38
CA SER A 82 8.32 -12.18 -4.42
C SER A 82 9.57 -12.89 -4.94
N GLY A 83 9.92 -14.04 -4.37
CA GLY A 83 11.14 -14.81 -4.73
C GLY A 83 12.36 -14.46 -3.87
N SER A 84 13.55 -14.96 -4.24
CA SER A 84 14.83 -14.93 -3.49
C SER A 84 15.45 -13.53 -3.25
N GLY A 85 14.66 -12.45 -3.25
CA GLY A 85 15.16 -11.09 -3.01
C GLY A 85 15.92 -10.46 -4.17
N LEU A 86 16.06 -11.15 -5.32
CA LEU A 86 16.77 -10.65 -6.51
C LEU A 86 15.94 -9.70 -7.39
N ALA A 87 14.62 -9.61 -7.16
CA ALA A 87 13.81 -8.54 -7.73
C ALA A 87 14.10 -7.24 -6.97
N LYS A 88 15.13 -6.51 -7.44
CA LYS A 88 15.72 -5.33 -6.79
C LYS A 88 14.64 -4.44 -6.15
N PRO A 89 14.56 -4.40 -4.80
CA PRO A 89 13.68 -3.49 -4.08
C PRO A 89 13.75 -2.08 -4.67
N GLU A 90 14.98 -1.66 -5.02
CA GLU A 90 15.38 -0.39 -5.61
C GLU A 90 14.54 0.13 -6.79
N GLY A 91 13.81 -0.71 -7.53
CA GLY A 91 13.07 -0.27 -8.72
C GLY A 91 12.03 0.81 -8.39
N LEU A 92 11.29 0.64 -7.30
CA LEU A 92 10.25 1.59 -6.88
C LEU A 92 10.85 2.82 -6.18
N GLN A 93 11.90 2.67 -5.37
CA GLN A 93 12.61 3.82 -4.79
C GLN A 93 13.22 4.69 -5.89
N LYS A 94 13.87 4.08 -6.89
CA LYS A 94 14.41 4.81 -8.05
C LYS A 94 13.30 5.47 -8.86
N LEU A 95 12.13 4.84 -9.01
CA LEU A 95 10.99 5.47 -9.66
C LEU A 95 10.49 6.67 -8.86
N ALA A 96 10.29 6.54 -7.54
CA ALA A 96 9.87 7.64 -6.67
C ALA A 96 10.86 8.83 -6.73
N ALA A 97 12.17 8.54 -6.74
CA ALA A 97 13.21 9.54 -6.90
C ALA A 97 13.14 10.24 -8.27
N ARG A 98 13.02 9.49 -9.36
CA ARG A 98 12.88 10.06 -10.71
C ARG A 98 11.61 10.89 -10.89
N LEU A 99 10.53 10.52 -10.21
CA LEU A 99 9.28 11.26 -10.20
C LEU A 99 9.30 12.47 -9.25
N GLY A 100 10.36 12.64 -8.44
CA GLY A 100 10.44 13.73 -7.47
C GLY A 100 9.43 13.63 -6.33
N ILE A 101 9.03 12.41 -5.93
CA ILE A 101 8.05 12.16 -4.85
C ILE A 101 8.61 11.30 -3.71
N ALA A 102 9.93 11.11 -3.66
CA ALA A 102 10.58 10.23 -2.68
C ALA A 102 10.33 10.64 -1.21
N ASP A 103 10.09 11.93 -0.97
CA ASP A 103 9.76 12.52 0.34
C ASP A 103 8.36 12.14 0.86
N VAL A 104 7.40 11.88 -0.02
CA VAL A 104 6.03 11.49 0.38
C VAL A 104 5.81 9.98 0.38
N VAL A 105 6.71 9.19 -0.20
CA VAL A 105 6.59 7.73 -0.30
C VAL A 105 7.29 7.04 0.87
N ARG A 106 6.60 6.12 1.56
CA ARG A 106 7.14 5.35 2.69
C ARG A 106 7.11 3.86 2.40
N PHE A 107 8.27 3.27 2.16
CA PHE A 107 8.39 1.82 1.95
C PHE A 107 8.44 1.10 3.29
N HIS A 108 7.53 0.15 3.50
CA HIS A 108 7.45 -0.67 4.70
C HIS A 108 7.60 -2.15 4.35
N PRO A 109 8.34 -2.94 5.16
CA PRO A 109 8.43 -4.39 4.96
C PRO A 109 7.04 -5.05 5.12
N PRO A 110 6.89 -6.32 4.68
CA PRO A 110 5.69 -7.10 4.98
C PRO A 110 5.37 -7.09 6.48
N VAL A 111 4.09 -6.96 6.82
CA VAL A 111 3.60 -6.98 8.21
C VAL A 111 2.57 -8.08 8.41
N GLY A 112 2.40 -8.50 9.66
CA GLY A 112 1.33 -9.42 10.05
C GLY A 112 -0.07 -8.84 9.84
N GLN A 113 -1.09 -9.71 9.80
CA GLN A 113 -2.44 -9.30 9.40
C GLN A 113 -3.06 -8.23 10.32
N ASP A 114 -2.76 -8.23 11.62
CA ASP A 114 -3.31 -7.24 12.55
C ASP A 114 -2.81 -5.82 12.24
N ARG A 115 -1.49 -5.67 12.03
CA ARG A 115 -0.87 -4.43 11.54
C ARG A 115 -1.35 -4.06 10.15
N LEU A 116 -1.55 -5.04 9.27
CA LEU A 116 -2.08 -4.80 7.92
C LEU A 116 -3.50 -4.23 7.96
N ALA A 117 -4.35 -4.74 8.86
CA ALA A 117 -5.69 -4.19 9.06
C ALA A 117 -5.65 -2.72 9.50
N ASP A 118 -4.69 -2.33 10.34
CA ASP A 118 -4.48 -0.92 10.70
C ASP A 118 -4.06 -0.06 9.50
N TRP A 119 -3.20 -0.56 8.61
CA TRP A 119 -2.87 0.16 7.37
C TRP A 119 -4.11 0.42 6.52
N PHE A 120 -4.96 -0.60 6.32
CA PHE A 120 -6.22 -0.44 5.59
C PHE A 120 -7.17 0.55 6.27
N ARG A 121 -7.27 0.55 7.60
CA ARG A 121 -8.11 1.51 8.35
C ARG A 121 -7.58 2.94 8.25
N ALA A 122 -6.26 3.12 8.17
CA ALA A 122 -5.63 4.44 8.16
C ALA A 122 -5.71 5.16 6.80
N ALA A 123 -5.88 4.40 5.71
CA ALA A 123 -5.95 4.90 4.34
C ALA A 123 -7.10 5.92 4.13
N SER A 124 -6.93 6.80 3.14
CA SER A 124 -7.90 7.82 2.74
C SER A 124 -8.93 7.31 1.74
#